data_AF-A0A090QHB7-F1
#
_entry.id   AF-A0A090QHB7-F1
#
_cell.length_a   1.000
_cell.length_b   1.000
_cell.length_c   1.000
_cell.angle_alpha   90.00
_cell.angle_beta   90.00
_cell.angle_gamma   90.00
#
_symmetry.space_group_name_H-M   'P 1'
#
loop_
_entity.id
_entity.type
_entity.pdbx_description
1 polymer ?
#
loop_
_entity_poly.entity_id
_entity_poly.type
_entity_poly.pdbx_seq_one_letter_code
_entity_poly.pdbx_strand_id
1 'polypeptide(L)'
;MKCRHGVLAIAINLLLMGNVQANDPFAELDQAVSEMSADHSEEFNQWYAQHIEEFNQWQMANLEKWDKQKNNALNTWGDTSTDSQDVLVVYDAQQGSRTVIDLEKGEIRISYKLPEKTASTPAKETAAEVAKIDQVIAKNSALLNEMGIDTPKVTAKQVEVKAIAPAQAELEKVKQEIKDQTDRQMSQLDIYVEQDEQPMMTDAQKDALLARQKQIMKQNEAKRLQQMEQNFAQTQVKFQRSSSRMVEYTSSIPKSAVSDRAKNYMPYIYAESDKHELPAPLVLAIMHTESHFNPKAKSHVPAYGLMQIVPTTAGHDVNKLFRGKDKPMKPSELYNPKINIETGTAYLKILEGRYLRGIENEESATYAVIAAYNTGSGNVAKAFGERSVRAAINKINTMTPNQVYHHLMANLPYEETRNYLEKVNKRMQTYQQHETYSMI
;
A
#
# COMPACT_ATOMS: atom_id res chain seq x y z
N MET A 1 -62.48 13.66 -14.65
CA MET A 1 -61.33 13.72 -13.73
C MET A 1 -60.20 12.90 -14.34
N LYS A 2 -59.07 13.55 -14.63
CA LYS A 2 -57.95 12.99 -15.40
C LYS A 2 -56.98 12.26 -14.45
N CYS A 3 -56.83 10.94 -14.60
CA CYS A 3 -55.67 10.20 -14.10
C CYS A 3 -54.52 10.36 -15.09
N ARG A 4 -53.45 11.07 -14.71
CA ARG A 4 -52.18 11.06 -15.46
C ARG A 4 -51.29 9.98 -14.88
N HIS A 5 -50.97 9.01 -15.71
CA HIS A 5 -49.85 8.10 -15.53
C HIS A 5 -48.56 8.94 -15.56
N GLY A 6 -47.77 8.85 -14.49
CA GLY A 6 -46.40 9.36 -14.46
C GLY A 6 -45.44 8.19 -14.47
N VAL A 7 -45.12 7.68 -15.66
CA VAL A 7 -43.94 6.84 -15.88
C VAL A 7 -42.75 7.80 -15.87
N LEU A 8 -41.97 7.81 -14.79
CA LEU A 8 -40.68 8.50 -14.79
C LEU A 8 -39.65 7.53 -15.37
N ALA A 9 -39.48 7.60 -16.69
CA ALA A 9 -38.39 6.92 -17.37
C ALA A 9 -37.08 7.65 -17.02
N ILE A 10 -36.29 7.07 -16.11
CA ILE A 10 -34.90 7.48 -15.91
C ILE A 10 -34.11 6.89 -17.07
N ALA A 11 -33.97 7.68 -18.14
CA ALA A 11 -33.11 7.36 -19.25
C ALA A 11 -31.64 7.54 -18.80
N ILE A 12 -31.01 6.45 -18.36
CA ILE A 12 -29.55 6.39 -18.21
C ILE A 12 -28.98 6.34 -19.63
N ASN A 13 -28.45 7.46 -20.10
CA ASN A 13 -27.69 7.50 -21.36
C ASN A 13 -26.37 6.76 -21.15
N LEU A 14 -26.37 5.47 -21.45
CA LEU A 14 -25.20 4.65 -21.72
C LEU A 14 -24.61 5.06 -23.08
N LEU A 15 -23.71 6.04 -23.07
CA LEU A 15 -22.73 6.26 -24.15
C LEU A 15 -21.69 7.29 -23.71
N LEU A 16 -20.48 6.80 -23.45
CA LEU A 16 -19.25 7.21 -24.14
C LEU A 16 -18.08 6.36 -23.63
N MET A 17 -17.64 5.42 -24.48
CA MET A 17 -16.26 4.98 -24.49
C MET A 17 -15.40 6.22 -24.78
N GLY A 18 -14.84 6.81 -23.73
CA GLY A 18 -13.93 7.96 -23.81
C GLY A 18 -12.80 7.75 -22.81
N ASN A 19 -11.57 7.90 -23.30
CA ASN A 19 -10.28 7.82 -22.61
C ASN A 19 -10.32 7.68 -21.08
N VAL A 20 -9.81 6.54 -20.59
CA VAL A 20 -9.54 6.23 -19.18
C VAL A 20 -8.47 7.19 -18.64
N GLN A 21 -8.85 8.42 -18.32
CA GLN A 21 -8.20 9.18 -17.27
C GLN A 21 -8.86 8.82 -15.94
N ALA A 22 -8.05 8.74 -14.89
CA ALA A 22 -8.43 8.31 -13.56
C ALA A 22 -9.48 9.24 -12.94
N ASN A 23 -10.76 8.96 -13.20
CA ASN A 23 -11.86 9.46 -12.38
C ASN A 23 -11.98 8.58 -11.14
N ASP A 24 -12.15 9.23 -9.99
CA ASP A 24 -12.39 8.60 -8.71
C ASP A 24 -13.68 7.78 -8.77
N PRO A 25 -13.63 6.44 -8.60
CA PRO A 25 -14.81 5.59 -8.71
C PRO A 25 -15.85 5.84 -7.60
N PHE A 26 -15.53 6.65 -6.59
CA PHE A 26 -16.46 7.03 -5.53
C PHE A 26 -17.05 8.43 -5.71
N ALA A 27 -16.57 9.23 -6.67
CA ALA A 27 -17.08 10.59 -6.85
C ALA A 27 -18.57 10.62 -7.26
N GLU A 28 -19.02 9.62 -8.04
CA GLU A 28 -20.44 9.45 -8.39
C GLU A 28 -21.26 8.92 -7.20
N LEU A 29 -20.63 8.14 -6.33
CA LEU A 29 -21.24 7.60 -5.12
C LEU A 29 -21.56 8.73 -4.11
N ASP A 30 -20.60 9.60 -3.82
CA ASP A 30 -20.81 10.71 -2.88
C ASP A 30 -21.89 11.68 -3.36
N GLN A 31 -21.95 11.93 -4.68
CA GLN A 31 -22.95 12.82 -5.26
C GLN A 31 -24.37 12.23 -5.14
N ALA A 32 -24.55 10.96 -5.51
CA ALA A 32 -25.85 10.31 -5.46
C ALA A 32 -26.37 10.08 -4.02
N VAL A 33 -25.47 9.82 -3.06
CA VAL A 33 -25.82 9.76 -1.63
C VAL A 33 -26.42 11.09 -1.14
N SER A 34 -25.92 12.22 -1.65
CA SER A 34 -26.45 13.56 -1.28
C SER A 34 -27.81 13.89 -1.90
N GLU A 35 -28.19 13.21 -2.99
CA GLU A 35 -29.38 13.51 -3.79
C GLU A 35 -30.59 12.59 -3.48
N MET A 36 -30.42 11.47 -2.75
CA MET A 36 -31.48 10.50 -2.48
C MET A 36 -32.18 10.67 -1.11
N SER A 37 -33.52 10.67 -1.10
CA SER A 37 -34.36 10.70 0.11
C SER A 37 -34.78 9.30 0.59
N ALA A 38 -35.15 9.17 1.87
CA ALA A 38 -35.52 7.93 2.57
C ALA A 38 -36.65 7.08 1.93
N ASP A 39 -37.43 7.63 1.00
CA ASP A 39 -38.51 6.91 0.30
C ASP A 39 -38.01 5.89 -0.77
N HIS A 40 -36.69 5.79 -1.00
CA HIS A 40 -36.06 4.95 -2.04
C HIS A 40 -35.07 3.90 -1.49
N SER A 41 -35.32 3.34 -0.30
CA SER A 41 -34.31 2.51 0.40
C SER A 41 -33.86 1.26 -0.34
N GLU A 42 -34.73 0.60 -1.10
CA GLU A 42 -34.35 -0.60 -1.86
C GLU A 42 -33.53 -0.25 -3.11
N GLU A 43 -33.91 0.81 -3.83
CA GLU A 43 -33.16 1.33 -4.97
C GLU A 43 -31.77 1.82 -4.54
N PHE A 44 -31.68 2.52 -3.40
CA PHE A 44 -30.41 2.93 -2.81
C PHE A 44 -29.54 1.72 -2.45
N ASN A 45 -30.11 0.70 -1.81
CA ASN A 45 -29.36 -0.50 -1.40
C ASN A 45 -28.81 -1.28 -2.62
N GLN A 46 -29.58 -1.35 -3.71
CA GLN A 46 -29.12 -1.96 -4.96
C GLN A 46 -28.00 -1.14 -5.60
N TRP A 47 -28.20 0.17 -5.68
CA TRP A 47 -27.22 1.10 -6.21
C TRP A 47 -25.91 1.08 -5.40
N TYR A 48 -25.98 1.09 -4.07
CA TYR A 48 -24.82 0.98 -3.18
C TYR A 48 -24.07 -0.34 -3.37
N ALA A 49 -24.79 -1.46 -3.43
CA ALA A 49 -24.18 -2.77 -3.69
C ALA A 49 -23.47 -2.82 -5.05
N GLN A 50 -24.04 -2.19 -6.09
CA GLN A 50 -23.42 -2.06 -7.40
C GLN A 50 -22.13 -1.22 -7.33
N HIS A 51 -22.12 -0.11 -6.60
CA HIS A 51 -20.92 0.73 -6.48
C HIS A 51 -19.78 0.03 -5.74
N ILE A 52 -20.08 -0.73 -4.69
CA ILE A 52 -19.08 -1.59 -4.03
C ILE A 52 -18.51 -2.62 -5.03
N GLU A 53 -19.35 -3.21 -5.87
CA GLU A 53 -18.89 -4.15 -6.90
C GLU A 53 -17.99 -3.47 -7.94
N GLU A 54 -18.37 -2.29 -8.43
CA GLU A 54 -17.58 -1.50 -9.38
C GLU A 54 -16.21 -1.10 -8.80
N PHE A 55 -16.17 -0.67 -7.54
CA PHE A 55 -14.92 -0.41 -6.83
C PHE A 55 -14.03 -1.65 -6.74
N ASN A 56 -14.59 -2.80 -6.36
CA ASN A 56 -13.84 -4.04 -6.26
C ASN A 56 -13.31 -4.50 -7.62
N GLN A 57 -14.12 -4.38 -8.68
CA GLN A 57 -13.69 -4.66 -10.05
C GLN A 57 -12.54 -3.74 -10.48
N TRP A 58 -12.63 -2.45 -10.18
CA TRP A 58 -11.58 -1.49 -10.47
C TRP A 58 -10.27 -1.83 -9.72
N GLN A 59 -10.35 -2.19 -8.43
CA GLN A 59 -9.16 -2.61 -7.67
C GLN A 59 -8.53 -3.88 -8.28
N MET A 60 -9.34 -4.88 -8.64
CA MET A 60 -8.85 -6.10 -9.29
C MET A 60 -8.19 -5.80 -10.63
N ALA A 61 -8.78 -4.92 -11.45
CA ALA A 61 -8.19 -4.49 -12.71
C ALA A 61 -6.86 -3.72 -12.52
N ASN A 62 -6.72 -2.98 -11.42
CA ASN A 62 -5.46 -2.35 -11.05
C ASN A 62 -4.39 -3.39 -10.70
N LEU A 63 -4.74 -4.42 -9.92
CA LEU A 63 -3.83 -5.52 -9.60
C LEU A 63 -3.44 -6.34 -10.83
N GLU A 64 -4.32 -6.54 -11.80
CA GLU A 64 -3.96 -7.21 -13.06
C GLU A 64 -2.91 -6.41 -13.87
N LYS A 65 -2.94 -5.06 -13.80
CA LYS A 65 -1.88 -4.23 -14.40
C LYS A 65 -0.54 -4.46 -13.70
N TRP A 66 -0.57 -4.58 -12.38
CA TRP A 66 0.61 -4.88 -11.57
C TRP A 66 1.19 -6.26 -11.89
N ASP A 67 0.34 -7.27 -12.02
CA ASP A 67 0.76 -8.63 -12.41
C ASP A 67 1.43 -8.63 -13.78
N LYS A 68 0.91 -7.84 -14.73
CA LYS A 68 1.55 -7.68 -16.04
C LYS A 68 2.94 -7.06 -15.91
N GLN A 69 3.13 -6.05 -15.06
CA GLN A 69 4.44 -5.44 -14.82
C GLN A 69 5.42 -6.45 -14.19
N LYS A 70 4.97 -7.22 -13.19
CA LYS A 70 5.79 -8.28 -12.58
C LYS A 70 6.15 -9.38 -13.58
N ASN A 71 5.19 -9.83 -14.38
CA ASN A 71 5.44 -10.82 -15.43
C ASN A 71 6.42 -10.29 -16.48
N ASN A 72 6.35 -9.00 -16.83
CA ASN A 72 7.33 -8.37 -17.71
C ASN A 72 8.72 -8.34 -17.07
N ALA A 73 8.82 -7.95 -15.80
CA ALA A 73 10.08 -7.99 -15.05
C ALA A 73 10.66 -9.41 -15.02
N LEU A 74 9.83 -10.41 -14.71
CA LEU A 74 10.21 -11.83 -14.65
C LEU A 74 10.75 -12.31 -15.99
N ASN A 75 10.00 -12.07 -17.07
CA ASN A 75 10.37 -12.47 -18.43
C ASN A 75 11.64 -11.80 -18.97
N THR A 76 12.06 -10.70 -18.33
CA THR A 76 13.12 -9.82 -18.80
C THR A 76 14.38 -9.97 -17.95
N TRP A 77 14.23 -10.06 -16.63
CA TRP A 77 15.29 -9.98 -15.64
C TRP A 77 15.36 -11.18 -14.70
N GLY A 78 14.40 -12.10 -14.78
CA GLY A 78 14.36 -13.28 -13.92
C GLY A 78 13.92 -13.01 -12.48
N ASP A 79 13.46 -11.80 -12.17
CA ASP A 79 12.87 -11.47 -10.87
C ASP A 79 11.60 -10.64 -11.04
N THR A 80 10.96 -10.29 -9.93
CA THR A 80 9.63 -9.64 -9.95
C THR A 80 9.66 -8.21 -9.42
N SER A 81 10.82 -7.56 -9.52
CA SER A 81 11.05 -6.22 -8.99
C SER A 81 10.28 -5.17 -9.83
N THR A 82 9.39 -4.43 -9.17
CA THR A 82 8.53 -3.38 -9.75
C THR A 82 8.31 -2.26 -8.72
N ASP A 83 7.93 -1.06 -9.16
CA ASP A 83 7.74 0.14 -8.30
C ASP A 83 6.61 0.03 -7.26
N SER A 84 6.94 -0.14 -5.99
CA SER A 84 5.98 -0.24 -4.87
C SER A 84 6.18 0.91 -3.86
N GLN A 85 5.50 0.82 -2.71
CA GLN A 85 5.67 1.77 -1.61
C GLN A 85 7.09 1.77 -1.00
N ASP A 86 7.81 0.66 -1.13
CA ASP A 86 9.12 0.38 -0.55
C ASP A 86 10.20 0.00 -1.57
N VAL A 87 9.84 -0.22 -2.85
CA VAL A 87 10.78 -0.54 -3.93
C VAL A 87 10.67 0.48 -5.05
N LEU A 88 11.80 1.04 -5.48
CA LEU A 88 11.89 1.91 -6.65
C LEU A 88 12.64 1.19 -7.77
N VAL A 89 12.11 1.22 -8.99
CA VAL A 89 12.67 0.58 -10.18
C VAL A 89 12.75 1.58 -11.33
N VAL A 90 13.97 2.01 -11.65
CA VAL A 90 14.23 2.92 -12.76
C VAL A 90 14.86 2.16 -13.91
N TYR A 91 14.20 2.17 -15.07
CA TYR A 91 14.74 1.67 -16.33
C TYR A 91 15.45 2.78 -17.11
N ASP A 92 16.50 2.44 -17.86
CA ASP A 92 17.03 3.37 -18.86
C ASP A 92 16.08 3.53 -20.06
N ALA A 93 16.33 4.54 -20.90
CA ALA A 93 15.48 4.87 -22.04
C ALA A 93 15.30 3.72 -23.05
N GLN A 94 16.23 2.77 -23.11
CA GLN A 94 16.18 1.61 -24.00
C GLN A 94 15.69 0.34 -23.27
N GLN A 95 15.37 0.44 -21.98
CA GLN A 95 15.07 -0.67 -21.06
C GLN A 95 16.15 -1.77 -21.06
N GLY A 96 17.39 -1.42 -21.39
CA GLY A 96 18.55 -2.31 -21.42
C GLY A 96 19.29 -2.40 -20.08
N SER A 97 19.06 -1.42 -19.20
CA SER A 97 19.53 -1.42 -17.81
C SER A 97 18.44 -0.94 -16.85
N ARG A 98 18.57 -1.33 -15.58
CA ARG A 98 17.68 -0.90 -14.49
C ARG A 98 18.45 -0.67 -13.18
N THR A 99 17.90 0.18 -12.33
CA THR A 99 18.28 0.36 -10.92
C THR A 99 17.08 0.02 -10.07
N VAL A 100 17.26 -0.87 -9.10
CA VAL A 100 16.28 -1.28 -8.10
C VAL A 100 16.78 -0.81 -6.73
N ILE A 101 15.99 -0.02 -6.03
CA ILE A 101 16.25 0.42 -4.66
C ILE A 101 15.17 -0.22 -3.79
N ASP A 102 15.54 -1.23 -3.00
CA ASP A 102 14.65 -1.94 -2.08
C ASP A 102 14.89 -1.37 -0.67
N LEU A 103 14.01 -0.46 -0.25
CA LEU A 103 14.14 0.28 1.01
C LEU A 103 13.90 -0.61 2.23
N GLU A 104 13.03 -1.61 2.11
CA GLU A 104 12.74 -2.57 3.19
C GLU A 104 13.93 -3.54 3.37
N LYS A 105 14.54 -4.03 2.28
CA LYS A 105 15.75 -4.87 2.38
C LYS A 105 17.02 -4.08 2.66
N GLY A 106 17.02 -2.76 2.43
CA GLY A 106 18.21 -1.93 2.55
C GLY A 106 19.24 -2.23 1.45
N GLU A 107 18.80 -2.46 0.22
CA GLU A 107 19.65 -2.91 -0.89
C GLU A 107 19.42 -2.10 -2.17
N ILE A 108 20.51 -1.80 -2.88
CA ILE A 108 20.51 -1.29 -4.26
C ILE A 108 21.01 -2.40 -5.18
N ARG A 109 20.25 -2.68 -6.25
CA ARG A 109 20.68 -3.55 -7.34
C ARG A 109 20.66 -2.80 -8.66
N ILE A 110 21.76 -2.86 -9.40
CA ILE A 110 21.86 -2.29 -10.75
C ILE A 110 22.14 -3.43 -11.71
N SER A 111 21.29 -3.58 -12.73
CA SER A 111 21.40 -4.69 -13.68
C SER A 111 21.37 -4.19 -15.11
N TYR A 112 22.13 -4.81 -16.00
CA TYR A 112 21.95 -4.64 -17.44
C TYR A 112 22.19 -5.94 -18.19
N LYS A 113 21.48 -6.11 -19.30
CA LYS A 113 21.55 -7.35 -20.09
C LYS A 113 22.79 -7.40 -20.96
N LEU A 114 23.39 -8.58 -21.07
CA LEU A 114 24.40 -8.85 -22.07
C LEU A 114 23.75 -9.39 -23.35
N PRO A 115 24.29 -9.06 -24.53
CA PRO A 115 23.88 -9.70 -25.78
C PRO A 115 24.06 -11.22 -25.70
N GLU A 116 23.18 -11.98 -26.34
CA GLU A 116 23.37 -13.42 -26.53
C GLU A 116 24.66 -13.63 -27.33
N LYS A 117 25.70 -14.19 -26.69
CA LYS A 117 26.93 -14.57 -27.39
C LYS A 117 26.66 -15.89 -28.12
N THR A 118 26.82 -15.93 -29.43
CA THR A 118 27.18 -17.17 -30.11
C THR A 118 28.54 -17.62 -29.56
N ALA A 119 28.57 -18.83 -29.02
CA ALA A 119 29.72 -19.57 -28.49
C ALA A 119 31.09 -18.87 -28.65
N SER A 120 31.43 -17.98 -27.72
CA SER A 120 32.82 -17.56 -27.51
C SER A 120 33.01 -17.16 -26.05
N THR A 121 33.78 -18.04 -25.39
CA THR A 121 34.58 -17.97 -24.15
C THR A 121 34.24 -16.85 -23.14
N PRO A 122 34.20 -17.16 -21.82
CA PRO A 122 34.02 -16.15 -20.79
C PRO A 122 35.12 -15.09 -20.95
N ALA A 123 34.74 -13.88 -21.34
CA ALA A 123 35.64 -12.76 -21.17
C ALA A 123 35.71 -12.55 -19.66
N LYS A 124 36.91 -12.44 -19.11
CA LYS A 124 37.07 -11.80 -17.80
C LYS A 124 36.30 -10.47 -17.86
N GLU A 125 35.21 -10.40 -17.11
CA GLU A 125 34.70 -9.16 -16.54
C GLU A 125 35.87 -8.40 -15.92
N THR A 126 35.81 -7.06 -15.85
CA THR A 126 36.25 -6.31 -14.65
C THR A 126 36.32 -4.79 -14.81
N ALA A 127 36.43 -4.22 -16.01
CA ALA A 127 36.59 -2.76 -16.18
C ALA A 127 35.49 -2.11 -17.04
N ALA A 128 35.13 -2.73 -18.16
CA ALA A 128 34.07 -2.22 -19.02
C ALA A 128 32.69 -2.33 -18.33
N GLU A 129 32.46 -3.42 -17.59
CA GLU A 129 31.23 -3.62 -16.82
C GLU A 129 31.12 -2.63 -15.67
N VAL A 130 32.22 -2.44 -14.93
CA VAL A 130 32.31 -1.43 -13.85
C VAL A 130 32.00 -0.03 -14.41
N ALA A 131 32.64 0.34 -15.52
CA ALA A 131 32.39 1.64 -16.16
C ALA A 131 30.93 1.80 -16.61
N LYS A 132 30.27 0.72 -17.06
CA LYS A 132 28.85 0.76 -17.42
C LYS A 132 27.95 0.92 -16.20
N ILE A 133 28.23 0.24 -15.10
CA ILE A 133 27.52 0.43 -13.83
C ILE A 133 27.70 1.86 -13.31
N ASP A 134 28.93 2.39 -13.33
CA ASP A 134 29.22 3.78 -12.95
C ASP A 134 28.40 4.78 -13.76
N GLN A 135 28.24 4.55 -15.07
CA GLN A 135 27.37 5.38 -15.91
C GLN A 135 25.89 5.32 -15.50
N VAL A 136 25.39 4.15 -15.09
CA VAL A 136 24.00 4.00 -14.62
C VAL A 136 23.82 4.69 -13.27
N ILE A 137 24.77 4.53 -12.34
CA ILE A 137 24.79 5.24 -11.07
C ILE A 137 24.78 6.75 -11.28
N ALA A 138 25.65 7.27 -12.15
CA ALA A 138 25.75 8.71 -12.42
C ALA A 138 24.42 9.28 -12.95
N LYS A 139 23.74 8.55 -13.84
CA LYS A 139 22.42 8.93 -14.36
C LYS A 139 21.32 8.96 -13.30
N ASN A 140 21.44 8.11 -12.28
CA ASN A 140 20.46 7.99 -11.20
C ASN A 140 20.88 8.70 -9.91
N SER A 141 21.98 9.47 -9.93
CA SER A 141 22.54 10.15 -8.75
C SER A 141 21.53 11.06 -8.04
N ALA A 142 20.69 11.78 -8.77
CA ALA A 142 19.64 12.62 -8.18
C ALA A 142 18.62 11.80 -7.37
N LEU A 143 18.21 10.64 -7.89
CA LEU A 143 17.31 9.73 -7.19
C LEU A 143 17.98 9.11 -5.97
N LEU A 144 19.23 8.66 -6.10
CA LEU A 144 19.98 8.08 -4.98
C LEU A 144 20.11 9.10 -3.84
N ASN A 145 20.48 10.34 -4.17
CA ASN A 145 20.56 11.43 -3.19
C ASN A 145 19.20 11.74 -2.55
N GLU A 146 18.11 11.77 -3.34
CA GLU A 146 16.74 11.94 -2.80
C GLU A 146 16.40 10.82 -1.80
N MET A 147 16.90 9.61 -2.05
CA MET A 147 16.72 8.47 -1.17
C MET A 147 17.71 8.42 0.01
N GLY A 148 18.55 9.45 0.22
CA GLY A 148 19.56 9.47 1.28
C GLY A 148 20.72 8.52 1.02
N ILE A 149 21.00 8.19 -0.25
CA ILE A 149 22.03 7.25 -0.65
C ILE A 149 23.13 8.02 -1.37
N ASP A 150 24.30 8.07 -0.75
CA ASP A 150 25.51 8.58 -1.39
C ASP A 150 25.85 7.76 -2.65
N THR A 151 26.49 8.43 -3.62
CA THR A 151 26.91 7.78 -4.87
C THR A 151 27.84 6.59 -4.56
N PRO A 152 27.41 5.34 -4.85
CA PRO A 152 28.20 4.18 -4.50
C PRO A 152 29.50 4.14 -5.31
N LYS A 153 30.62 3.82 -4.64
CA LYS A 153 31.88 3.52 -5.33
C LYS A 153 31.87 2.07 -5.79
N VAL A 154 31.81 1.85 -7.09
CA VAL A 154 31.77 0.49 -7.65
C VAL A 154 33.16 -0.13 -7.57
N THR A 155 33.22 -1.35 -7.03
CA THR A 155 34.42 -2.18 -7.10
C THR A 155 34.13 -3.42 -7.92
N ALA A 156 35.14 -3.94 -8.63
CA ALA A 156 34.97 -5.14 -9.44
C ALA A 156 34.50 -6.37 -8.65
N LYS A 157 34.68 -6.40 -7.32
CA LYS A 157 34.20 -7.47 -6.44
C LYS A 157 32.69 -7.47 -6.22
N GLN A 158 32.02 -6.36 -6.48
CA GLN A 158 30.58 -6.19 -6.30
C GLN A 158 29.80 -6.33 -7.61
N VAL A 159 30.52 -6.55 -8.72
CA VAL A 159 29.94 -6.69 -10.05
C VAL A 159 30.09 -8.14 -10.47
N GLU A 160 28.97 -8.76 -10.85
CA GLU A 160 28.91 -10.16 -11.25
C GLU A 160 28.19 -10.30 -12.60
N VAL A 161 28.74 -11.07 -13.53
CA VAL A 161 27.94 -11.62 -14.64
C VAL A 161 27.34 -12.95 -14.22
N LYS A 162 26.03 -13.03 -14.30
CA LYS A 162 25.29 -14.25 -14.01
C LYS A 162 24.28 -14.59 -15.10
N ALA A 163 23.94 -15.87 -15.20
CA ALA A 163 22.82 -16.30 -16.00
C ALA A 163 21.52 -15.72 -15.43
N ILE A 164 20.61 -15.31 -16.30
CA ILE A 164 19.27 -14.91 -15.87
C ILE A 164 18.49 -16.18 -15.60
N ALA A 165 18.15 -16.42 -14.33
CA ALA A 165 17.39 -17.60 -13.93
C ALA A 165 16.45 -17.24 -12.77
N PRO A 166 15.13 -17.33 -12.96
CA PRO A 166 14.18 -17.16 -11.87
C PRO A 166 14.41 -18.16 -10.75
N ALA A 167 14.63 -17.67 -9.53
CA ALA A 167 14.81 -18.48 -8.34
C ALA A 167 13.46 -18.82 -7.70
N GLN A 168 13.31 -20.01 -7.12
CA GLN A 168 12.06 -20.41 -6.45
C GLN A 168 11.62 -19.43 -5.34
N ALA A 169 12.59 -18.83 -4.65
CA ALA A 169 12.31 -17.80 -3.63
C ALA A 169 11.57 -16.57 -4.19
N GLU A 170 11.78 -16.22 -5.47
CA GLU A 170 11.02 -15.15 -6.11
C GLU A 170 9.55 -15.53 -6.32
N LEU A 171 9.25 -16.80 -6.64
CA LEU A 171 7.88 -17.26 -6.76
C LEU A 171 7.16 -17.18 -5.41
N GLU A 172 7.77 -17.67 -4.33
CA GLU A 172 7.18 -17.60 -2.99
C GLU A 172 6.98 -16.16 -2.52
N LYS A 173 7.94 -15.27 -2.80
CA LYS A 173 7.80 -13.84 -2.51
C LYS A 173 6.57 -13.25 -3.19
N VAL A 174 6.38 -13.48 -4.50
CA VAL A 174 5.23 -12.92 -5.22
C VAL A 174 3.92 -13.54 -4.78
N LYS A 175 3.91 -14.85 -4.47
CA LYS A 175 2.72 -15.50 -3.93
C LYS A 175 2.28 -14.88 -2.61
N GLN A 176 3.23 -14.55 -1.73
CA GLN A 176 2.91 -13.83 -0.50
C GLN A 176 2.42 -12.40 -0.80
N GLU A 177 3.07 -11.67 -1.70
CA GLU A 177 2.65 -10.33 -2.09
C GLU A 177 1.22 -10.31 -2.66
N ILE A 178 0.83 -11.31 -3.46
CA ILE A 178 -0.55 -11.46 -3.98
C ILE A 178 -1.55 -11.61 -2.83
N LYS A 179 -1.23 -12.43 -1.81
CA LYS A 179 -2.09 -12.60 -0.63
C LYS A 179 -2.20 -11.31 0.18
N ASP A 180 -1.07 -10.65 0.43
CA ASP A 180 -1.04 -9.38 1.17
C ASP A 180 -1.85 -8.30 0.44
N GLN A 181 -1.79 -8.25 -0.89
CA GLN A 181 -2.62 -7.35 -1.70
C GLN A 181 -4.11 -7.66 -1.54
N THR A 182 -4.50 -8.94 -1.56
CA THR A 182 -5.89 -9.33 -1.35
C THR A 182 -6.38 -9.01 0.06
N ASP A 183 -5.55 -9.23 1.09
CA ASP A 183 -5.85 -8.83 2.46
C ASP A 183 -6.05 -7.31 2.56
N ARG A 184 -5.18 -6.50 1.94
CA ARG A 184 -5.37 -5.03 1.85
C ARG A 184 -6.65 -4.62 1.13
N GLN A 185 -7.05 -5.28 0.05
CA GLN A 185 -8.33 -4.98 -0.63
C GLN A 185 -9.53 -5.23 0.28
N MET A 186 -9.55 -6.38 0.96
CA MET A 186 -10.64 -6.72 1.89
C MET A 186 -10.67 -5.78 3.10
N SER A 187 -9.49 -5.37 3.58
CA SER A 187 -9.33 -4.40 4.66
C SER A 187 -9.85 -3.01 4.27
N GLN A 188 -9.53 -2.52 3.08
CA GLN A 188 -10.09 -1.25 2.58
C GLN A 188 -11.61 -1.30 2.44
N LEU A 189 -12.15 -2.42 1.98
CA LEU A 189 -13.61 -2.61 1.89
C LEU A 189 -14.25 -2.58 3.28
N ASP A 190 -13.63 -3.19 4.31
CA ASP A 190 -14.14 -3.11 5.68
C ASP A 190 -14.15 -1.66 6.21
N ILE A 191 -13.05 -0.92 6.01
CA ILE A 191 -12.94 0.49 6.44
C ILE A 191 -14.01 1.34 5.75
N TYR A 192 -14.17 1.15 4.44
CA TYR A 192 -15.13 1.89 3.63
C TYR A 192 -16.57 1.69 4.13
N VAL A 193 -16.98 0.44 4.34
CA VAL A 193 -18.33 0.11 4.83
C VAL A 193 -18.55 0.55 6.29
N GLU A 194 -17.49 0.63 7.10
CA GLU A 194 -17.55 1.14 8.47
C GLU A 194 -17.76 2.65 8.54
N GLN A 195 -17.12 3.42 7.66
CA GLN A 195 -17.17 4.88 7.66
C GLN A 195 -18.45 5.44 7.04
N ASP A 196 -19.18 4.65 6.25
CA ASP A 196 -20.45 5.06 5.66
C ASP A 196 -21.55 5.17 6.73
N GLU A 197 -21.82 6.42 7.17
CA GLU A 197 -22.76 6.78 8.23
C GLU A 197 -24.25 6.67 7.81
N GLN A 198 -24.59 6.25 6.58
CA GLN A 198 -25.97 6.19 6.07
C GLN A 198 -26.48 4.74 5.85
N PRO A 199 -26.93 4.01 6.88
CA PRO A 199 -27.52 2.70 6.64
C PRO A 199 -28.98 2.82 6.19
N MET A 200 -29.21 2.76 4.87
CA MET A 200 -30.47 2.20 4.35
C MET A 200 -30.46 0.65 4.35
N MET A 201 -29.30 0.02 4.59
CA MET A 201 -29.12 -1.43 4.76
C MET A 201 -29.07 -1.87 6.24
N THR A 202 -29.67 -3.02 6.54
CA THR A 202 -29.49 -3.74 7.81
C THR A 202 -28.09 -4.35 7.94
N ASP A 203 -27.63 -4.60 9.17
CA ASP A 203 -26.34 -5.27 9.42
C ASP A 203 -26.21 -6.60 8.68
N ALA A 204 -27.28 -7.40 8.61
CA ALA A 204 -27.28 -8.67 7.90
C ALA A 204 -27.08 -8.51 6.37
N GLN A 205 -27.65 -7.45 5.78
CA GLN A 205 -27.45 -7.13 4.37
C GLN A 205 -26.01 -6.67 4.11
N LYS A 206 -25.45 -5.83 5.00
CA LYS A 206 -24.05 -5.39 4.93
C LYS A 206 -23.10 -6.58 5.04
N ASP A 207 -23.31 -7.47 6.02
CA ASP A 207 -22.52 -8.68 6.24
C ASP A 207 -22.56 -9.61 5.01
N ALA A 208 -23.73 -9.81 4.42
CA ALA A 208 -23.90 -10.64 3.22
C ALA A 208 -23.19 -10.03 1.99
N LEU A 209 -23.28 -8.71 1.81
CA LEU A 209 -22.59 -7.99 0.74
C LEU A 209 -21.07 -8.12 0.91
N LEU A 210 -20.54 -7.81 2.09
CA LEU A 210 -19.12 -7.94 2.41
C LEU A 210 -18.61 -9.37 2.19
N ALA A 211 -19.33 -10.38 2.69
CA ALA A 211 -18.95 -11.78 2.52
C ALA A 211 -18.89 -12.19 1.04
N ARG A 212 -19.87 -11.80 0.24
CA ARG A 212 -19.89 -12.07 -1.21
C ARG A 212 -18.70 -11.42 -1.91
N GLN A 213 -18.42 -10.15 -1.61
CA GLN A 213 -17.34 -9.41 -2.25
C GLN A 213 -15.96 -9.92 -1.85
N LYS A 214 -15.74 -10.26 -0.57
CA LYS A 214 -14.50 -10.89 -0.09
C LYS A 214 -14.27 -12.26 -0.73
N GLN A 215 -15.34 -13.04 -0.96
CA GLN A 215 -15.24 -14.31 -1.67
C GLN A 215 -14.79 -14.13 -3.12
N ILE A 216 -15.28 -13.09 -3.81
CA ILE A 216 -14.84 -12.73 -5.17
C ILE A 216 -13.34 -12.37 -5.16
N MET A 217 -12.90 -11.57 -4.19
CA MET A 217 -11.47 -11.22 -4.05
C MET A 217 -10.59 -12.45 -3.82
N LYS A 218 -11.02 -13.41 -2.99
CA LYS A 218 -10.29 -14.67 -2.77
C LYS A 218 -10.29 -15.59 -3.99
N GLN A 219 -11.35 -15.60 -4.80
CA GLN A 219 -11.34 -16.30 -6.09
C GLN A 219 -10.34 -15.65 -7.07
N ASN A 220 -10.27 -14.32 -7.08
CA ASN A 220 -9.28 -13.59 -7.88
C ASN A 220 -7.85 -13.85 -7.39
N GLU A 221 -7.61 -13.89 -6.08
CA GLU A 221 -6.32 -14.31 -5.48
C GLU A 221 -5.88 -15.67 -6.03
N ALA A 222 -6.74 -16.69 -5.96
CA ALA A 222 -6.45 -18.03 -6.45
C ALA A 222 -6.12 -18.05 -7.94
N LYS A 223 -6.88 -17.30 -8.76
CA LYS A 223 -6.62 -17.14 -10.20
C LYS A 223 -5.24 -16.53 -10.46
N ARG A 224 -4.90 -15.45 -9.74
CA ARG A 224 -3.63 -14.73 -9.89
C ARG A 224 -2.44 -15.60 -9.47
N LEU A 225 -2.58 -16.35 -8.37
CA LEU A 225 -1.56 -17.31 -7.92
C LEU A 225 -1.31 -18.40 -8.99
N GLN A 226 -2.37 -18.99 -9.55
CA GLN A 226 -2.24 -20.00 -10.60
C GLN A 226 -1.56 -19.44 -11.85
N GLN A 227 -1.94 -18.24 -12.28
CA GLN A 227 -1.33 -17.58 -13.45
C GLN A 227 0.15 -17.27 -13.21
N MET A 228 0.51 -16.80 -12.01
CA MET A 228 1.89 -16.51 -11.63
C MET A 228 2.75 -17.78 -11.65
N GLU A 229 2.26 -18.90 -11.11
CA GLU A 229 2.97 -20.19 -11.14
C GLU A 229 3.20 -20.69 -12.57
N GLN A 230 2.18 -20.60 -13.43
CA GLN A 230 2.30 -20.98 -14.85
C GLN A 230 3.32 -20.11 -15.59
N ASN A 231 3.25 -18.78 -15.42
CA ASN A 231 4.17 -17.85 -16.05
C ASN A 231 5.61 -18.05 -15.56
N PHE A 232 5.79 -18.33 -14.27
CA PHE A 232 7.09 -18.62 -13.68
C PHE A 232 7.72 -19.88 -14.29
N ALA A 233 6.97 -20.99 -14.37
CA ALA A 233 7.44 -22.22 -14.98
C ALA A 233 7.82 -22.04 -16.46
N GLN A 234 6.99 -21.33 -17.24
CA GLN A 234 7.29 -21.02 -18.64
C GLN A 234 8.55 -20.15 -18.77
N THR A 235 8.72 -19.17 -17.89
CA THR A 235 9.88 -18.27 -17.90
C THR A 235 11.17 -19.02 -17.53
N GLN A 236 11.11 -19.95 -16.59
CA GLN A 236 12.23 -20.80 -16.23
C GLN A 236 12.71 -21.63 -17.42
N VAL A 237 11.79 -22.27 -18.15
CA VAL A 237 12.10 -23.04 -19.37
C VAL A 237 12.68 -22.14 -20.46
N LYS A 238 12.13 -20.92 -20.64
CA LYS A 238 12.64 -19.94 -21.61
C LYS A 238 14.11 -19.61 -21.34
N PHE A 239 14.46 -19.25 -20.11
CA PHE A 239 15.83 -18.87 -19.77
C PHE A 239 16.82 -20.03 -19.76
N GLN A 240 16.36 -21.25 -19.44
CA GLN A 240 17.15 -22.47 -19.63
C GLN A 240 17.57 -22.66 -21.10
N ARG A 241 16.76 -22.19 -22.06
CA ARG A 241 17.04 -22.31 -23.50
C ARG A 241 17.86 -21.14 -24.06
N SER A 242 17.63 -19.90 -23.61
CA SER A 242 18.16 -18.69 -24.26
C SER A 242 19.59 -18.31 -23.87
N SER A 243 20.26 -19.03 -22.96
CA SER A 243 21.62 -18.71 -22.46
C SER A 243 21.80 -17.22 -22.08
N SER A 244 20.72 -16.55 -21.70
CA SER A 244 20.71 -15.11 -21.45
C SER A 244 21.48 -14.80 -20.17
N ARG A 245 22.30 -13.75 -20.22
CA ARG A 245 23.13 -13.32 -19.09
C ARG A 245 22.92 -11.84 -18.81
N MET A 246 23.16 -11.45 -17.58
CA MET A 246 23.16 -10.06 -17.15
C MET A 246 24.37 -9.78 -16.28
N VAL A 247 24.77 -8.51 -16.26
CA VAL A 247 25.65 -7.97 -15.23
C VAL A 247 24.76 -7.44 -14.11
N GLU A 248 25.12 -7.73 -12.87
CA GLU A 248 24.48 -7.19 -11.69
C GLU A 248 25.53 -6.59 -10.74
N TYR A 249 25.20 -5.43 -10.19
CA TYR A 249 25.90 -4.79 -9.09
C TYR A 249 24.96 -4.70 -7.89
N THR A 250 25.46 -5.04 -6.72
CA THR A 250 24.69 -4.96 -5.47
C THR A 250 25.45 -4.18 -4.40
N SER A 251 24.74 -3.30 -3.69
CA SER A 251 25.26 -2.58 -2.53
C SER A 251 24.21 -2.41 -1.46
N SER A 252 24.63 -2.42 -0.19
CA SER A 252 23.74 -2.05 0.91
C SER A 252 23.47 -0.55 0.91
N ILE A 253 22.25 -0.19 1.29
CA ILE A 253 21.85 1.19 1.59
C ILE A 253 22.52 1.60 2.93
N PRO A 254 23.11 2.80 3.03
CA PRO A 254 23.66 3.28 4.30
C PRO A 254 22.60 3.28 5.40
N LYS A 255 22.97 2.90 6.63
CA LYS A 255 22.02 2.90 7.75
C LYS A 255 21.42 4.28 8.00
N SER A 256 22.20 5.34 7.79
CA SER A 256 21.74 6.73 7.90
C SER A 256 20.71 7.14 6.86
N ALA A 257 20.56 6.40 5.75
CA ALA A 257 19.68 6.82 4.65
C ALA A 257 18.22 7.02 5.11
N VAL A 258 17.76 6.21 6.06
CA VAL A 258 16.43 6.36 6.65
C VAL A 258 16.34 7.67 7.44
N SER A 259 17.29 7.95 8.33
CA SER A 259 17.33 9.20 9.10
C SER A 259 17.53 10.43 8.21
N ASP A 260 18.34 10.32 7.16
CA ASP A 260 18.57 11.38 6.18
C ASP A 260 17.28 11.75 5.42
N ARG A 261 16.49 10.75 5.00
CA ARG A 261 15.16 11.00 4.42
C ARG A 261 14.19 11.58 5.44
N ALA A 262 14.12 10.99 6.64
CA ALA A 262 13.20 11.42 7.70
C ALA A 262 13.44 12.88 8.12
N LYS A 263 14.70 13.33 8.15
CA LYS A 263 15.11 14.69 8.52
C LYS A 263 14.36 15.78 7.75
N ASN A 264 14.05 15.55 6.48
CA ASN A 264 13.31 16.50 5.63
C ASN A 264 11.87 16.74 6.10
N TYR A 265 11.32 15.80 6.88
CA TYR A 265 9.94 15.80 7.33
C TYR A 265 9.77 16.05 8.83
N MET A 266 10.86 15.96 9.60
CA MET A 266 10.84 16.14 11.07
C MET A 266 10.09 17.40 11.54
N PRO A 267 10.27 18.60 10.94
CA PRO A 267 9.54 19.78 11.38
C PRO A 267 8.01 19.64 11.25
N TYR A 268 7.54 18.99 10.18
CA TYR A 268 6.11 18.74 9.97
C TYR A 268 5.60 17.65 10.90
N ILE A 269 6.39 16.60 11.12
CA ILE A 269 6.06 15.50 12.04
C ILE A 269 5.87 16.06 13.46
N TYR A 270 6.84 16.82 13.97
CA TYR A 270 6.73 17.40 15.31
C TYR A 270 5.56 18.38 15.41
N ALA A 271 5.40 19.27 14.43
CA ALA A 271 4.31 20.24 14.46
C ALA A 271 2.92 19.57 14.49
N GLU A 272 2.71 18.52 13.70
CA GLU A 272 1.44 17.79 13.68
C GLU A 272 1.29 16.87 14.90
N SER A 273 2.37 16.25 15.39
CA SER A 273 2.37 15.50 16.65
C SER A 273 1.96 16.36 17.83
N ASP A 274 2.56 17.55 17.99
CA ASP A 274 2.25 18.48 19.08
C ASP A 274 0.80 18.98 18.97
N LYS A 275 0.37 19.36 17.76
CA LYS A 275 -0.99 19.84 17.49
C LYS A 275 -2.07 18.81 17.79
N HIS A 276 -1.79 17.53 17.54
CA HIS A 276 -2.75 16.43 17.76
C HIS A 276 -2.54 15.69 19.09
N GLU A 277 -1.56 16.12 19.89
CA GLU A 277 -1.17 15.48 21.16
C GLU A 277 -0.85 13.99 20.98
N LEU A 278 -0.14 13.65 19.91
CA LEU A 278 0.27 12.28 19.58
C LEU A 278 1.78 12.12 19.75
N PRO A 279 2.28 10.97 20.26
CA PRO A 279 3.71 10.75 20.36
C PRO A 279 4.40 10.80 18.98
N ALA A 280 5.41 11.66 18.82
CA ALA A 280 6.24 11.70 17.61
C ALA A 280 6.82 10.33 17.20
N PRO A 281 7.24 9.45 18.14
CA PRO A 281 7.64 8.08 17.79
C PRO A 281 6.58 7.28 17.04
N LEU A 282 5.30 7.47 17.34
CA LEU A 282 4.20 6.78 16.65
C LEU A 282 4.10 7.25 15.19
N VAL A 283 4.08 8.56 14.98
CA VAL A 283 3.99 9.14 13.62
C VAL A 283 5.20 8.72 12.76
N LEU A 284 6.40 8.72 13.34
CA LEU A 284 7.61 8.23 12.69
C LEU A 284 7.53 6.73 12.35
N ALA A 285 7.03 5.90 13.28
CA ALA A 285 6.92 4.46 13.08
C ALA A 285 5.93 4.10 11.98
N ILE A 286 4.77 4.76 11.95
CA ILE A 286 3.79 4.64 10.88
C ILE A 286 4.43 5.07 9.56
N MET A 287 4.97 6.29 9.47
CA MET A 287 5.55 6.81 8.22
C MET A 287 6.71 5.96 7.67
N HIS A 288 7.57 5.44 8.56
CA HIS A 288 8.60 4.49 8.16
C HIS A 288 7.97 3.21 7.59
N THR A 289 6.95 2.67 8.24
CA THR A 289 6.25 1.43 7.82
C THR A 289 5.51 1.57 6.50
N GLU A 290 4.93 2.75 6.28
CA GLU A 290 4.13 3.01 5.10
C GLU A 290 4.98 3.29 3.85
N SER A 291 6.10 4.02 3.98
CA SER A 291 6.83 4.51 2.80
C SER A 291 8.34 4.55 2.94
N HIS A 292 8.90 4.19 4.09
CA HIS A 292 10.31 4.46 4.40
C HIS A 292 10.70 5.93 4.16
N PHE A 293 9.78 6.86 4.42
CA PHE A 293 9.92 8.30 4.16
C PHE A 293 10.07 8.67 2.67
N ASN A 294 9.54 7.84 1.76
CA ASN A 294 9.46 8.15 0.34
C ASN A 294 8.17 8.96 0.03
N PRO A 295 8.27 10.25 -0.33
CA PRO A 295 7.10 11.09 -0.58
C PRO A 295 6.34 10.71 -1.85
N LYS A 296 6.96 9.93 -2.75
CA LYS A 296 6.39 9.46 -4.01
C LYS A 296 5.83 8.03 -3.91
N ALA A 297 5.84 7.43 -2.72
CA ALA A 297 5.36 6.07 -2.50
C ALA A 297 3.90 5.90 -2.97
N LYS A 298 3.65 4.80 -3.67
CA LYS A 298 2.33 4.41 -4.15
C LYS A 298 2.14 2.91 -3.97
N SER A 299 1.05 2.52 -3.32
CA SER A 299 0.68 1.12 -3.16
C SER A 299 -0.12 0.57 -4.36
N HIS A 300 -0.09 -0.75 -4.52
CA HIS A 300 -0.90 -1.51 -5.48
C HIS A 300 -2.39 -1.48 -5.14
N VAL A 301 -2.68 -1.32 -3.84
CA VAL A 301 -4.02 -1.00 -3.36
C VAL A 301 -3.99 0.50 -3.05
N PRO A 302 -4.78 1.35 -3.72
CA PRO A 302 -4.49 2.78 -3.83
C PRO A 302 -4.32 3.49 -2.49
N ALA A 303 -3.07 3.81 -2.18
CA ALA A 303 -2.63 4.57 -1.02
C ALA A 303 -1.41 5.39 -1.44
N TYR A 304 -1.27 6.60 -0.89
CA TYR A 304 -0.40 7.62 -1.47
C TYR A 304 0.48 8.33 -0.44
N GLY A 305 1.73 8.58 -0.82
CA GLY A 305 2.67 9.44 -0.11
C GLY A 305 3.24 8.83 1.18
N LEU A 306 3.74 9.71 2.05
CA LEU A 306 4.56 9.35 3.21
C LEU A 306 3.86 8.41 4.21
N MET A 307 2.59 8.67 4.49
CA MET A 307 1.77 7.93 5.45
C MET A 307 0.72 7.05 4.75
N GLN A 308 0.87 6.81 3.44
CA GLN A 308 0.00 5.96 2.62
C GLN A 308 -1.49 6.21 2.85
N ILE A 309 -1.93 7.44 2.59
CA ILE A 309 -3.33 7.84 2.77
C ILE A 309 -4.18 7.28 1.62
N VAL A 310 -5.28 6.62 1.98
CA VAL A 310 -6.33 6.21 1.05
C VAL A 310 -7.32 7.38 0.90
N PRO A 311 -7.52 7.93 -0.31
CA PRO A 311 -8.25 9.18 -0.48
C PRO A 311 -9.72 9.12 -0.03
N THR A 312 -10.36 7.96 -0.22
CA THR A 312 -11.80 7.75 -0.03
C THR A 312 -12.17 7.30 1.37
N THR A 313 -11.18 6.98 2.21
CA THR A 313 -11.39 6.63 3.61
C THR A 313 -10.75 7.67 4.52
N ALA A 314 -9.49 7.48 4.94
CA ALA A 314 -8.76 8.43 5.79
C ALA A 314 -8.74 9.86 5.21
N GLY A 315 -8.62 9.99 3.88
CA GLY A 315 -8.68 11.27 3.21
C GLY A 315 -10.04 11.96 3.31
N HIS A 316 -11.14 11.22 3.17
CA HIS A 316 -12.51 11.72 3.30
C HIS A 316 -12.80 12.11 4.75
N ASP A 317 -12.48 11.25 5.71
CA ASP A 317 -12.64 11.50 7.15
C ASP A 317 -11.97 12.80 7.59
N VAL A 318 -10.71 13.00 7.23
CA VAL A 318 -9.98 14.23 7.59
C VAL A 318 -10.56 15.45 6.87
N ASN A 319 -10.93 15.33 5.60
CA ASN A 319 -11.58 16.43 4.88
C ASN A 319 -12.90 16.83 5.56
N LYS A 320 -13.74 15.86 5.92
CA LYS A 320 -15.04 16.08 6.56
C LYS A 320 -14.89 16.68 7.95
N LEU A 321 -14.06 16.07 8.80
CA LEU A 321 -13.97 16.38 10.23
C LEU A 321 -13.04 17.57 10.55
N PHE A 322 -11.98 17.79 9.77
CA PHE A 322 -10.99 18.84 10.06
C PHE A 322 -11.03 20.01 9.07
N ARG A 323 -11.51 19.79 7.84
CA ARG A 323 -11.48 20.81 6.78
C ARG A 323 -12.87 21.27 6.33
N GLY A 324 -13.94 20.70 6.89
CA GLY A 324 -15.32 21.04 6.56
C GLY A 324 -15.69 20.75 5.11
N LYS A 325 -15.03 19.77 4.48
CA LYS A 325 -15.25 19.34 3.09
C LYS A 325 -15.74 17.91 3.10
N ASP A 326 -17.03 17.69 2.82
CA ASP A 326 -17.57 16.33 2.73
C ASP A 326 -17.28 15.72 1.36
N LYS A 327 -15.99 15.41 1.10
CA LYS A 327 -15.52 14.77 -0.13
C LYS A 327 -14.12 14.15 0.03
N PRO A 328 -13.80 13.07 -0.71
CA PRO A 328 -12.47 12.49 -0.77
C PRO A 328 -11.39 13.50 -1.16
N MET A 329 -10.15 13.24 -0.74
CA MET A 329 -8.99 13.98 -1.24
C MET A 329 -8.65 13.52 -2.67
N LYS A 330 -7.97 14.36 -3.45
CA LYS A 330 -7.43 13.93 -4.74
C LYS A 330 -6.07 13.24 -4.52
N PRO A 331 -5.76 12.17 -5.28
CA PRO A 331 -4.45 11.52 -5.21
C PRO A 331 -3.25 12.48 -5.36
N SER A 332 -3.38 13.50 -6.22
CA SER A 332 -2.32 14.50 -6.45
C SER A 332 -2.02 15.36 -5.22
N GLU A 333 -2.99 15.60 -4.35
CA GLU A 333 -2.81 16.35 -3.10
C GLU A 333 -1.97 15.55 -2.09
N LEU A 334 -2.12 14.22 -2.10
CA LEU A 334 -1.49 13.32 -1.15
C LEU A 334 0.01 13.08 -1.42
N TYR A 335 0.53 13.50 -2.57
CA TYR A 335 1.98 13.54 -2.82
C TYR A 335 2.66 14.80 -2.25
N ASN A 336 1.90 15.78 -1.76
CA ASN A 336 2.46 16.90 -1.03
C ASN A 336 2.80 16.47 0.40
N PRO A 337 4.08 16.48 0.83
CA PRO A 337 4.49 15.99 2.14
C PRO A 337 3.75 16.64 3.31
N LYS A 338 3.54 17.96 3.27
CA LYS A 338 2.85 18.68 4.34
C LYS A 338 1.40 18.23 4.47
N ILE A 339 0.67 18.16 3.35
CA ILE A 339 -0.73 17.71 3.35
C ILE A 339 -0.82 16.26 3.80
N ASN A 340 0.10 15.40 3.36
CA ASN A 340 0.10 13.98 3.69
C ASN A 340 0.34 13.73 5.18
N ILE A 341 1.33 14.41 5.77
CA ILE A 341 1.67 14.29 7.20
C ILE A 341 0.55 14.84 8.09
N GLU A 342 0.00 16.01 7.75
CA GLU A 342 -1.18 16.58 8.43
C GLU A 342 -2.34 15.58 8.39
N THR A 343 -2.61 14.99 7.21
CA THR A 343 -3.74 14.07 7.02
C THR A 343 -3.55 12.78 7.80
N GLY A 344 -2.38 12.13 7.71
CA GLY A 344 -2.13 10.89 8.45
C GLY A 344 -2.14 11.09 9.96
N THR A 345 -1.58 12.19 10.45
CA THR A 345 -1.58 12.51 11.89
C THR A 345 -2.97 12.87 12.39
N ALA A 346 -3.75 13.66 11.64
CA ALA A 346 -5.15 13.93 11.96
C ALA A 346 -5.98 12.65 11.96
N TYR A 347 -5.74 11.72 11.02
CA TYR A 347 -6.44 10.44 10.98
C TYR A 347 -6.11 9.55 12.19
N LEU A 348 -4.85 9.48 12.62
CA LEU A 348 -4.49 8.83 13.90
C LEU A 348 -5.28 9.43 15.08
N LYS A 349 -5.45 10.76 15.10
CA LYS A 349 -6.25 11.44 16.13
C LYS A 349 -7.74 11.12 16.04
N ILE A 350 -8.29 10.96 14.83
CA ILE A 350 -9.67 10.51 14.62
C ILE A 350 -9.84 9.10 15.18
N LEU A 351 -8.92 8.18 14.87
CA LEU A 351 -8.95 6.82 15.38
C LEU A 351 -8.93 6.81 16.92
N GLU A 352 -8.00 7.53 17.55
CA GLU A 352 -7.89 7.62 19.01
C GLU A 352 -9.10 8.32 19.67
N GLY A 353 -9.45 9.51 19.17
CA GLY A 353 -10.38 10.42 19.85
C GLY A 353 -11.85 10.27 19.46
N ARG A 354 -12.16 9.59 18.35
CA ARG A 354 -13.53 9.34 17.88
C ARG A 354 -13.85 7.85 17.89
N TYR A 355 -13.13 7.04 17.11
CA TYR A 355 -13.50 5.64 16.90
C TYR A 355 -13.17 4.74 18.09
N LEU A 356 -11.97 4.87 18.65
CA LEU A 356 -11.46 4.07 19.76
C LEU A 356 -11.53 4.82 21.10
N ARG A 357 -12.32 5.89 21.15
CA ARG A 357 -12.47 6.73 22.33
C ARG A 357 -12.99 5.91 23.51
N GLY A 358 -12.26 5.93 24.61
CA GLY A 358 -12.62 5.26 25.86
C GLY A 358 -11.74 4.06 26.20
N ILE A 359 -10.75 3.71 25.37
CA ILE A 359 -9.65 2.86 25.83
C ILE A 359 -8.86 3.67 26.86
N GLU A 360 -8.80 3.18 28.10
CA GLU A 360 -8.28 3.95 29.24
C GLU A 360 -6.75 3.92 29.33
N ASN A 361 -6.14 2.79 28.96
CA ASN A 361 -4.69 2.65 28.97
C ASN A 361 -4.09 3.14 27.65
N GLU A 362 -3.16 4.09 27.71
CA GLU A 362 -2.52 4.71 26.55
C GLU A 362 -1.76 3.74 25.66
N GLU A 363 -1.10 2.72 26.24
CA GLU A 363 -0.36 1.71 25.48
C GLU A 363 -1.32 0.76 24.75
N SER A 364 -2.39 0.32 25.43
CA SER A 364 -3.49 -0.43 24.81
C SER A 364 -4.16 0.36 23.67
N ALA A 365 -4.40 1.66 23.89
CA ALA A 365 -4.95 2.55 22.87
C ALA A 365 -4.01 2.66 21.67
N THR A 366 -2.70 2.80 21.92
CA THR A 366 -1.68 2.84 20.86
C THR A 366 -1.71 1.58 20.00
N TYR A 367 -1.76 0.38 20.60
CA TYR A 367 -1.87 -0.88 19.84
C TYR A 367 -3.14 -0.96 19.00
N ALA A 368 -4.27 -0.56 19.57
CA ALA A 368 -5.55 -0.54 18.86
C ALA A 368 -5.56 0.48 17.71
N VAL A 369 -4.98 1.67 17.90
CA VAL A 369 -4.86 2.72 16.88
C VAL A 369 -3.95 2.28 15.74
N ILE A 370 -2.80 1.67 16.03
CA ILE A 370 -1.90 1.12 15.00
C ILE A 370 -2.64 0.09 14.14
N ALA A 371 -3.36 -0.84 14.78
CA ALA A 371 -4.14 -1.84 14.06
C ALA A 371 -5.26 -1.18 13.22
N ALA A 372 -6.03 -0.26 13.81
CA ALA A 372 -7.11 0.45 13.14
C ALA A 372 -6.64 1.34 11.98
N TYR A 373 -5.41 1.87 12.04
CA TYR A 373 -4.85 2.65 10.93
C TYR A 373 -4.72 1.81 9.65
N ASN A 374 -4.32 0.54 9.79
CA ASN A 374 -4.19 -0.39 8.68
C ASN A 374 -5.50 -1.12 8.32
N THR A 375 -6.37 -1.39 9.30
CA THR A 375 -7.56 -2.25 9.10
C THR A 375 -8.93 -1.71 9.50
N GLY A 376 -9.00 -0.52 10.07
CA GLY A 376 -10.23 0.05 10.60
C GLY A 376 -10.56 -0.43 12.02
N SER A 377 -11.30 0.40 12.76
CA SER A 377 -11.70 0.11 14.14
C SER A 377 -12.69 -1.05 14.26
N GLY A 378 -13.47 -1.33 13.22
CA GLY A 378 -14.40 -2.44 13.17
C GLY A 378 -13.68 -3.78 13.14
N ASN A 379 -12.54 -3.87 12.45
CA ASN A 379 -11.71 -5.07 12.47
C ASN A 379 -10.96 -5.25 13.79
N VAL A 380 -10.62 -4.15 14.48
CA VAL A 380 -10.20 -4.21 15.90
C VAL A 380 -11.32 -4.79 16.75
N ALA A 381 -12.57 -4.33 16.59
CA ALA A 381 -13.70 -4.89 17.33
C ALA A 381 -13.91 -6.39 17.08
N LYS A 382 -13.84 -6.81 15.81
CA LYS A 382 -13.93 -8.23 15.41
C LYS A 382 -12.83 -9.07 16.05
N ALA A 383 -11.60 -8.55 16.17
CA ALA A 383 -10.51 -9.25 16.85
C ALA A 383 -10.83 -9.56 18.32
N PHE A 384 -11.62 -8.71 18.96
CA PHE A 384 -12.12 -8.92 20.33
C PHE A 384 -13.43 -9.74 20.38
N GLY A 385 -13.92 -10.24 19.25
CA GLY A 385 -15.16 -11.01 19.14
C GLY A 385 -16.43 -10.17 19.20
N GLU A 386 -16.32 -8.85 18.96
CA GLU A 386 -17.41 -7.90 19.13
C GLU A 386 -17.84 -7.29 17.80
N ARG A 387 -19.14 -6.99 17.68
CA ARG A 387 -19.70 -6.29 16.50
C ARG A 387 -19.56 -4.77 16.59
N SER A 388 -19.54 -4.22 17.80
CA SER A 388 -19.44 -2.78 18.02
C SER A 388 -18.10 -2.43 18.66
N VAL A 389 -17.49 -1.34 18.18
CA VAL A 389 -16.23 -0.83 18.73
C VAL A 389 -16.37 -0.53 20.24
N ARG A 390 -17.52 0.00 20.67
CA ARG A 390 -17.78 0.28 22.09
C ARG A 390 -17.76 -0.99 22.96
N ALA A 391 -18.31 -2.10 22.49
CA ALA A 391 -18.26 -3.36 23.24
C ALA A 391 -16.82 -3.90 23.31
N ALA A 392 -16.07 -3.78 22.21
CA ALA A 392 -14.65 -4.15 22.19
C ALA A 392 -13.82 -3.31 23.17
N ILE A 393 -14.06 -2.00 23.24
CA ILE A 393 -13.39 -1.09 24.19
C ILE A 393 -13.60 -1.54 25.64
N ASN A 394 -14.83 -1.90 26.01
CA ASN A 394 -15.11 -2.40 27.37
C ASN A 394 -14.27 -3.65 27.69
N LYS A 395 -14.08 -4.54 26.72
CA LYS A 395 -13.24 -5.74 26.88
C LYS A 395 -11.75 -5.42 26.91
N ILE A 396 -11.30 -4.49 26.06
CA ILE A 396 -9.91 -3.99 26.04
C ILE A 396 -9.54 -3.43 27.42
N ASN A 397 -10.44 -2.67 28.05
CA ASN A 397 -10.20 -2.09 29.37
C ASN A 397 -10.14 -3.12 30.52
N THR A 398 -10.52 -4.39 30.29
CA THR A 398 -10.29 -5.46 31.29
C THR A 398 -8.97 -6.21 31.09
N MET A 399 -8.13 -5.77 30.16
CA MET A 399 -6.88 -6.44 29.77
C MET A 399 -5.67 -5.52 30.02
N THR A 400 -4.52 -6.11 30.35
CA THR A 400 -3.26 -5.36 30.36
C THR A 400 -2.80 -5.05 28.93
N PRO A 401 -1.93 -4.04 28.72
CA PRO A 401 -1.44 -3.70 27.38
C PRO A 401 -0.80 -4.88 26.65
N ASN A 402 -0.02 -5.69 27.36
CA ASN A 402 0.59 -6.89 26.80
C ASN A 402 -0.46 -7.93 26.37
N GLN A 403 -1.53 -8.10 27.16
CA GLN A 403 -2.64 -8.97 26.77
C GLN A 403 -3.38 -8.43 25.54
N VAL A 404 -3.59 -7.10 25.45
CA VAL A 404 -4.21 -6.46 24.28
C VAL A 404 -3.37 -6.69 23.03
N TYR A 405 -2.06 -6.43 23.10
CA TYR A 405 -1.14 -6.67 21.99
C TYR A 405 -1.19 -8.12 21.50
N HIS A 406 -1.02 -9.09 22.41
CA HIS A 406 -1.07 -10.51 22.04
C HIS A 406 -2.44 -10.94 21.53
N HIS A 407 -3.53 -10.37 22.04
CA HIS A 407 -4.88 -10.68 21.56
C HIS A 407 -5.09 -10.16 20.13
N LEU A 408 -4.65 -8.94 19.82
CA LEU A 408 -4.67 -8.39 18.47
C LEU A 408 -3.82 -9.26 17.53
N MET A 409 -2.58 -9.58 17.92
CA MET A 409 -1.69 -10.44 17.15
C MET A 409 -2.23 -11.86 16.92
N ALA A 410 -3.13 -12.35 17.76
CA ALA A 410 -3.73 -13.67 17.58
C ALA A 410 -5.02 -13.64 16.76
N ASN A 411 -5.80 -12.55 16.84
CA ASN A 411 -7.20 -12.55 16.40
C ASN A 411 -7.55 -11.50 15.34
N LEU A 412 -6.64 -10.58 14.99
CA LEU A 412 -6.86 -9.68 13.86
C LEU A 412 -7.12 -10.50 12.57
N PRO A 413 -8.14 -10.15 11.76
CA PRO A 413 -8.57 -11.00 10.64
C PRO A 413 -7.49 -11.24 9.58
N TYR A 414 -6.66 -10.24 9.33
CA TYR A 414 -5.70 -10.23 8.22
C TYR A 414 -4.27 -10.45 8.70
N GLU A 415 -3.52 -11.27 7.95
CA GLU A 415 -2.12 -11.54 8.27
C GLU A 415 -1.25 -10.30 8.07
N GLU A 416 -1.53 -9.55 6.99
CA GLU A 416 -0.85 -8.29 6.70
C GLU A 416 -0.98 -7.30 7.88
N THR A 417 -2.17 -7.17 8.47
CA THR A 417 -2.40 -6.27 9.63
C THR A 417 -1.64 -6.71 10.88
N ARG A 418 -1.54 -8.02 11.14
CA ARG A 418 -0.73 -8.53 12.26
C ARG A 418 0.74 -8.19 12.08
N ASN A 419 1.27 -8.44 10.88
CA ASN A 419 2.64 -8.08 10.53
C ASN A 419 2.87 -6.56 10.60
N TYR A 420 1.88 -5.77 10.19
CA TYR A 420 1.91 -4.32 10.30
C TYR A 420 2.01 -3.85 11.77
N LEU A 421 1.15 -4.36 12.65
CA LEU A 421 1.16 -4.03 14.08
C LEU A 421 2.51 -4.34 14.71
N GLU A 422 3.07 -5.52 14.43
CA GLU A 422 4.40 -5.91 14.92
C GLU A 422 5.50 -4.95 14.41
N LYS A 423 5.52 -4.67 13.10
CA LYS A 423 6.52 -3.78 12.48
C LYS A 423 6.48 -2.37 13.05
N VAL A 424 5.29 -1.77 13.16
CA VAL A 424 5.11 -0.42 13.70
C VAL A 424 5.50 -0.39 15.17
N ASN A 425 5.06 -1.37 15.98
CA ASN A 425 5.40 -1.41 17.40
C ASN A 425 6.93 -1.47 17.61
N LYS A 426 7.62 -2.34 16.86
CA LYS A 426 9.07 -2.44 16.91
C LYS A 426 9.77 -1.13 16.53
N ARG A 427 9.32 -0.47 15.46
CA ARG A 427 9.88 0.81 15.01
C ARG A 427 9.60 1.94 15.99
N MET A 428 8.42 1.96 16.59
CA MET A 428 8.04 2.92 17.62
C MET A 428 8.93 2.80 18.86
N GLN A 429 9.22 1.58 19.32
CA GLN A 429 10.16 1.35 20.42
C GLN A 429 11.57 1.86 20.09
N THR A 430 12.07 1.62 18.87
CA THR A 430 13.33 2.21 18.42
C THR A 430 13.30 3.73 18.50
N TYR A 431 12.22 4.38 18.05
CA TYR A 431 12.08 5.83 18.09
C TYR A 431 11.86 6.42 19.49
N GLN A 432 11.33 5.65 20.43
CA GLN A 432 11.23 6.09 21.83
C GLN A 432 12.60 6.13 22.52
N GLN A 433 13.55 5.28 22.11
CA GLN A 433 14.86 5.16 22.75
C GLN A 433 15.87 6.24 22.31
N HIS A 434 15.60 6.97 21.23
CA HIS A 434 16.50 7.98 20.69
C HIS A 434 15.93 9.39 20.91
N GLU A 435 16.48 10.16 21.86
CA GLU A 435 16.10 11.56 22.11
C GLU A 435 16.31 12.46 20.88
N THR A 436 17.29 12.10 20.04
CA THR A 436 17.53 12.73 18.74
C THR A 436 17.53 11.68 17.64
N TYR A 437 16.57 11.79 16.72
CA TYR A 437 16.39 10.88 15.57
C TYR A 437 17.51 10.92 14.52
N SER A 438 18.57 11.71 14.74
CA SER A 438 19.78 11.75 13.91
C SER A 438 20.63 10.47 14.01
N MET A 439 20.25 9.51 14.86
CA MET A 439 20.98 8.27 15.13
C MET A 439 20.16 7.00 14.79
N ILE A 440 19.00 7.14 14.11
CA ILE A 440 18.24 6.01 13.56
C ILE A 440 19.04 5.32 12.47
#